data_AF-A0A7S0ZS88-F1
#
_entry.id   AF-A0A7S0ZS88-F1
#
_cell.length_a   1.000
_cell.length_b   1.000
_cell.length_c   1.000
_cell.angle_alpha   90.00
_cell.angle_beta   90.00
_cell.angle_gamma   90.00
#
_symmetry.space_group_name_H-M   'P 1'
#
loop_
_entity.id
_entity.type
_entity.pdbx_description
1 polymer ?
#
loop_
_entity_poly.entity_id
_entity_poly.type
_entity_poly.pdbx_seq_one_letter_code
_entity_poly.pdbx_strand_id
1 'polypeptide(L)'
;MSCPSGRHTMDWTTDVWFTFTGAKLWWQGAQLVVGALRSAQKVRHVRAKRVEAAEDDLMDAQRELCHVQRRLGLSAESPDLQSTQAALSAATGRSVEQLEWLNCHLRLPSDVWDAVLRGVLPLQILVSTG
;
A
#
# COMPACT_ATOMS: atom_id res chain seq x y z
N MET A 1 -18.52 22.43 -24.19
CA MET A 1 -17.99 21.08 -23.89
C MET A 1 -17.41 21.13 -22.50
N SER A 2 -18.20 20.72 -21.51
CA SER A 2 -17.82 20.80 -20.10
C SER A 2 -17.30 19.43 -19.66
N CYS A 3 -16.02 19.37 -19.28
CA CYS A 3 -15.41 18.15 -18.74
C CYS A 3 -16.10 17.78 -17.41
N PRO A 4 -16.64 16.55 -17.27
CA PRO A 4 -17.32 16.17 -16.05
C PRO A 4 -16.31 15.77 -14.96
N SER A 5 -16.51 16.36 -13.77
CA SER A 5 -16.24 15.78 -12.45
C SER A 5 -14.87 15.14 -12.20
N GLY A 6 -13.92 15.96 -11.74
CA GLY A 6 -13.32 15.91 -10.39
C GLY A 6 -13.16 14.60 -9.61
N ARG A 7 -13.01 13.43 -10.25
CA ARG A 7 -12.33 12.30 -9.60
C ARG A 7 -10.86 12.61 -9.65
N HIS A 8 -10.27 12.91 -8.49
CA HIS A 8 -8.83 12.72 -8.32
C HIS A 8 -8.57 11.23 -8.57
N THR A 9 -8.29 10.86 -9.82
CA THR A 9 -7.68 9.58 -10.15
C THR A 9 -6.31 9.62 -9.49
N MET A 10 -6.25 9.10 -8.27
CA MET A 10 -5.00 8.82 -7.58
C MET A 10 -4.17 7.95 -8.52
N ASP A 11 -2.89 8.28 -8.73
CA ASP A 11 -2.02 7.42 -9.52
C ASP A 11 -2.07 5.99 -8.94
N TRP A 12 -2.10 5.00 -9.82
CA TRP A 12 -2.17 3.60 -9.43
C TRP A 12 -1.03 3.23 -8.48
N THR A 13 0.17 3.83 -8.64
CA THR A 13 1.29 3.58 -7.71
C THR A 13 0.95 4.03 -6.30
N THR A 14 0.32 5.20 -6.19
CA THR A 14 -0.09 5.80 -4.93
C THR A 14 -1.17 4.96 -4.25
N ASP A 15 -2.20 4.56 -5.01
CA ASP A 15 -3.26 3.67 -4.52
C ASP A 15 -2.69 2.36 -3.95
N VAL A 16 -1.76 1.73 -4.66
CA VAL A 16 -1.16 0.47 -4.22
C VAL A 16 -0.24 0.68 -3.01
N TRP A 17 0.50 1.80 -2.93
CA TRP A 17 1.28 2.14 -1.73
C TRP A 17 0.42 2.36 -0.49
N PHE A 18 -0.71 3.08 -0.62
CA PHE A 18 -1.66 3.26 0.47
C PHE A 18 -2.26 1.92 0.90
N THR A 19 -2.72 1.12 -0.06
CA THR A 19 -3.30 -0.20 0.22
C THR A 19 -2.28 -1.12 0.89
N PHE A 20 -1.04 -1.16 0.39
CA PHE A 20 0.04 -1.96 1.00
C PHE A 20 0.34 -1.53 2.43
N THR A 21 0.44 -0.22 2.67
CA THR A 21 0.75 0.31 4.00
C THR A 21 -0.37 0.00 4.99
N GLY A 22 -1.63 0.16 4.58
CA GLY A 22 -2.80 -0.19 5.38
C GLY A 22 -2.83 -1.69 5.70
N ALA A 23 -2.68 -2.54 4.69
CA ALA A 23 -2.69 -4.00 4.85
C ALA A 23 -1.53 -4.49 5.74
N LYS A 24 -0.33 -3.91 5.59
CA LYS A 24 0.84 -4.20 6.42
C LYS A 24 0.58 -3.88 7.89
N LEU A 25 0.10 -2.67 8.18
CA LEU A 25 -0.20 -2.25 9.56
C LEU A 25 -1.29 -3.11 10.19
N TRP A 26 -2.35 -3.40 9.43
CA TRP A 26 -3.44 -4.26 9.89
C TRP A 26 -2.94 -5.67 10.22
N TRP A 27 -2.16 -6.29 9.34
CA TRP A 27 -1.61 -7.63 9.56
C TRP A 27 -0.68 -7.69 10.78
N GLN A 28 0.24 -6.72 10.91
CA GLN A 28 1.11 -6.63 12.08
C GLN A 28 0.30 -6.42 13.37
N GLY A 29 -0.74 -5.59 13.34
CA GLY A 29 -1.66 -5.42 14.46
C GLY A 29 -2.38 -6.71 14.84
N ALA A 30 -2.93 -7.43 13.87
CA ALA A 30 -3.60 -8.71 14.08
C ALA A 30 -2.66 -9.77 14.68
N GLN A 31 -1.41 -9.85 14.22
CA GLN A 31 -0.40 -10.75 14.79
C GLN A 31 -0.13 -10.45 16.27
N LEU A 32 0.00 -9.17 16.63
CA LEU A 32 0.21 -8.76 18.01
C LEU A 32 -1.00 -9.13 18.89
N VAL A 33 -2.22 -8.91 18.40
CA VAL A 33 -3.45 -9.25 19.13
C VAL A 33 -3.57 -10.76 19.36
N VAL A 34 -3.38 -11.57 18.33
CA VAL A 34 -3.39 -13.04 18.43
C VAL A 34 -2.30 -13.52 19.39
N GLY A 35 -1.08 -12.98 19.27
CA GLY A 35 0.03 -13.31 20.16
C GLY A 35 -0.27 -12.98 21.64
N ALA A 36 -0.87 -11.82 21.89
CA ALA A 36 -1.28 -11.40 23.23
C ALA A 36 -2.39 -12.29 23.81
N LEU A 37 -3.39 -12.65 22.99
CA LEU A 37 -4.49 -13.52 23.43
C LEU A 37 -4.02 -14.95 23.71
N ARG A 38 -3.18 -15.52 22.85
CA ARG A 38 -2.58 -16.84 23.08
C ARG A 38 -1.69 -16.86 24.32
N SER A 39 -0.94 -15.78 24.55
CA SER A 39 -0.13 -15.63 25.77
C SER A 39 -1.01 -15.53 27.01
N ALA A 40 -2.11 -14.76 26.95
CA ALA A 40 -3.07 -14.66 28.04
C ALA A 40 -3.78 -15.99 28.32
N GLN A 41 -4.09 -16.79 27.29
CA GLN A 41 -4.73 -18.10 27.43
C GLN A 41 -3.88 -19.10 28.23
N LYS A 42 -2.55 -18.95 28.23
CA LYS A 42 -1.63 -19.77 29.04
C LYS A 42 -1.70 -19.44 30.54
N VAL A 43 -2.09 -18.22 30.90
CA VAL A 43 -2.05 -17.72 32.28
C VAL A 43 -3.44 -17.63 32.90
N ARG A 44 -4.49 -17.39 32.09
CA ARG A 44 -5.86 -17.23 32.55
C ARG A 44 -6.86 -17.80 31.54
N HIS A 45 -8.07 -18.09 32.00
CA HIS A 45 -9.17 -18.46 31.11
C HIS A 45 -9.56 -17.28 30.21
N VAL A 46 -9.16 -17.38 28.93
CA VAL A 46 -9.67 -16.55 27.84
C VAL A 46 -10.81 -17.32 27.16
N ARG A 47 -11.90 -16.62 26.82
CA ARG A 47 -13.02 -17.23 26.09
C ARG A 47 -12.54 -17.66 24.70
N ALA A 48 -12.77 -18.93 24.32
CA ALA A 48 -12.39 -19.48 23.02
C ALA A 48 -12.83 -18.60 21.84
N LYS A 49 -14.09 -18.12 21.86
CA LYS A 49 -14.65 -17.20 20.86
C LYS A 49 -13.81 -15.93 20.61
N ARG A 50 -13.08 -15.42 21.61
CA ARG A 50 -12.22 -14.22 21.42
C ARG A 50 -10.93 -14.56 20.69
N VAL A 51 -10.41 -15.77 20.87
CA VAL A 51 -9.21 -16.25 20.19
C VAL A 51 -9.56 -16.54 18.73
N GLU A 52 -10.66 -17.25 18.49
CA GLU A 52 -11.18 -17.54 17.14
C GLU A 52 -11.38 -16.25 16.33
N ALA A 53 -12.08 -15.25 16.89
CA ALA A 53 -12.30 -13.98 16.20
C ALA A 53 -10.99 -13.24 15.84
N ALA A 54 -9.97 -13.31 16.70
CA ALA A 54 -8.68 -12.68 16.41
C ALA A 54 -7.88 -13.47 15.36
N GLU A 55 -8.04 -14.79 15.31
CA GLU A 55 -7.44 -15.64 14.27
C GLU A 55 -8.10 -15.42 12.92
N ASP A 56 -9.42 -15.22 12.89
CA ASP A 56 -10.16 -14.81 11.69
C ASP A 56 -9.68 -13.44 11.17
N ASP A 57 -9.56 -12.44 12.05
CA ASP A 57 -9.03 -11.12 11.70
C ASP A 57 -7.60 -11.21 11.11
N LEU A 58 -6.76 -12.09 11.67
CA LEU A 58 -5.41 -12.33 11.15
C LEU A 58 -5.43 -12.97 9.76
N MET A 59 -6.33 -13.93 9.51
CA MET A 59 -6.50 -14.54 8.20
C MET A 59 -6.98 -13.53 7.16
N ASP A 60 -7.91 -12.65 7.51
CA ASP A 60 -8.39 -11.61 6.61
C ASP A 60 -7.32 -10.57 6.30
N ALA A 61 -6.55 -10.13 7.31
CA ALA A 61 -5.41 -9.24 7.09
C ALA A 61 -4.33 -9.88 6.20
N GLN A 62 -4.11 -11.19 6.35
CA GLN A 62 -3.21 -11.95 5.48
C GLN A 62 -3.72 -12.00 4.04
N ARG A 63 -5.02 -12.24 3.82
CA ARG A 63 -5.62 -12.25 2.48
C ARG A 63 -5.45 -10.92 1.78
N GLU A 64 -5.64 -9.81 2.48
CA GLU A 64 -5.49 -8.47 1.93
C GLU A 64 -4.06 -8.23 1.44
N LEU A 65 -3.04 -8.62 2.22
CA LEU A 65 -1.64 -8.55 1.77
C LEU A 65 -1.37 -9.43 0.54
N CYS A 66 -1.92 -10.65 0.51
CA CYS A 66 -1.82 -11.51 -0.66
C CYS A 66 -2.49 -10.90 -1.91
N HIS A 67 -3.60 -10.16 -1.73
CA HIS A 67 -4.23 -9.43 -2.83
C HIS A 67 -3.33 -8.32 -3.36
N VAL A 68 -2.67 -7.55 -2.49
CA VAL A 68 -1.68 -6.53 -2.89
C VAL A 68 -0.51 -7.17 -3.66
N GLN A 69 0.02 -8.30 -3.17
CA GLN A 69 1.08 -9.04 -3.85
C GLN A 69 0.68 -9.48 -5.26
N ARG A 70 -0.52 -10.03 -5.43
CA ARG A 70 -1.02 -10.43 -6.74
C ARG A 70 -1.20 -9.23 -7.69
N ARG A 71 -1.64 -8.07 -7.18
CA ARG A 71 -1.69 -6.82 -7.98
C ARG A 71 -0.30 -6.41 -8.49
N LEU A 72 0.77 -6.78 -7.79
CA LEU A 72 2.16 -6.52 -8.18
C LEU A 72 2.79 -7.66 -9.01
N GLY A 73 2.02 -8.69 -9.36
CA GLY A 73 2.52 -9.84 -10.10
C GLY A 73 3.34 -10.83 -9.28
N LEU A 74 3.34 -10.71 -7.95
CA LEU A 74 4.00 -11.65 -7.06
C LEU A 74 3.10 -12.87 -6.81
N SER A 75 3.62 -14.06 -7.11
CA SER A 75 2.91 -15.33 -6.93
C SER A 75 3.44 -16.06 -5.69
N ALA A 76 3.12 -15.54 -4.51
CA ALA A 76 3.39 -16.21 -3.24
C ALA A 76 2.07 -16.60 -2.55
N GLU A 77 2.06 -17.77 -1.91
CA GLU A 77 0.92 -18.27 -1.14
C GLU A 77 0.79 -17.59 0.23
N SER A 78 1.91 -17.06 0.74
CA SER A 78 2.01 -16.35 2.01
C SER A 78 2.39 -14.88 1.82
N PRO A 79 2.04 -14.02 2.79
CA PRO A 79 2.38 -12.62 2.74
C PRO A 79 3.89 -12.44 2.91
N ASP A 80 4.54 -11.81 1.93
CA ASP A 80 5.96 -11.47 1.95
C ASP A 80 6.12 -9.96 1.86
N LEU A 81 6.18 -9.31 3.01
CA LEU A 81 6.30 -7.85 3.10
C LEU A 81 7.54 -7.32 2.39
N GLN A 82 8.66 -8.05 2.44
CA GLN A 82 9.93 -7.58 1.90
C GLN A 82 9.91 -7.63 0.38
N SER A 83 9.49 -8.75 -0.21
CA SER A 83 9.37 -8.88 -1.66
C SER A 83 8.29 -7.94 -2.22
N THR A 84 7.19 -7.74 -1.49
CA THR A 84 6.12 -6.81 -1.88
C THR A 84 6.62 -5.37 -1.91
N GLN A 85 7.33 -4.95 -0.86
CA GLN A 85 7.91 -3.62 -0.78
C GLN A 85 8.99 -3.42 -1.86
N ALA A 86 9.83 -4.42 -2.12
CA ALA A 86 10.83 -4.36 -3.17
C ALA A 86 10.19 -4.22 -4.57
N ALA A 87 9.13 -4.99 -4.85
CA ALA A 87 8.39 -4.90 -6.10
C ALA A 87 7.73 -3.53 -6.30
N LEU A 88 7.15 -2.97 -5.23
CA LEU A 88 6.58 -1.62 -5.22
C LEU A 88 7.63 -0.55 -5.49
N SER A 89 8.76 -0.60 -4.82
CA SER A 89 9.87 0.34 -5.04
C SER A 89 10.41 0.24 -6.47
N ALA A 90 10.58 -0.97 -6.99
CA ALA A 90 11.04 -1.18 -8.37
C ALA A 90 10.02 -0.66 -9.41
N ALA A 91 8.73 -0.88 -9.18
CA ALA A 91 7.69 -0.35 -10.05
C ALA A 91 7.64 1.18 -10.03
N THR A 92 7.74 1.77 -8.84
CA THR A 92 7.78 3.23 -8.65
C THR A 92 9.01 3.82 -9.34
N GLY A 93 10.19 3.21 -9.18
CA GLY A 93 11.41 3.64 -9.86
C GLY A 93 11.28 3.65 -11.38
N ARG A 94 10.73 2.58 -11.97
CA ARG A 94 10.45 2.53 -13.42
C ARG A 94 9.49 3.63 -13.88
N SER A 95 8.46 3.93 -13.09
CA SER A 95 7.53 5.02 -13.41
C SER A 95 8.23 6.38 -13.40
N VAL A 96 9.12 6.63 -12.43
CA VAL A 96 9.94 7.85 -12.39
C VAL A 96 10.87 7.94 -13.60
N GLU A 97 11.60 6.87 -13.93
CA GLU A 97 12.49 6.83 -15.11
C GLU A 97 11.72 7.12 -16.42
N GLN A 98 10.50 6.58 -16.56
CA GLN A 98 9.65 6.86 -17.71
C GLN A 98 9.21 8.33 -17.77
N LEU A 99 8.87 8.94 -16.64
CA LEU A 99 8.55 10.35 -16.56
C LEU A 99 9.76 11.23 -16.89
N GLU A 100 10.94 10.89 -16.39
CA GLU A 100 12.17 11.61 -16.73
C GLU A 100 12.50 11.51 -18.22
N TRP A 101 12.36 10.32 -18.80
CA TRP A 101 12.55 10.13 -20.24
C TRP A 101 11.58 10.98 -21.07
N LEU A 102 10.30 11.01 -20.68
CA LEU A 102 9.27 11.83 -21.32
C LEU A 102 9.59 13.33 -21.21
N ASN A 103 10.09 13.78 -20.06
CA ASN A 103 10.48 15.17 -19.85
C ASN A 103 11.52 15.62 -20.88
N CYS A 104 12.58 14.82 -21.01
CA CYS A 104 13.70 15.10 -21.90
C CYS A 104 13.28 15.12 -23.38
N HIS A 105 12.28 14.32 -23.77
CA HIS A 105 11.83 14.21 -25.16
C HIS A 105 10.75 15.21 -25.54
N LEU A 106 9.79 15.48 -24.65
CA LEU A 106 8.64 16.34 -24.96
C LEU A 106 8.96 17.83 -24.74
N ARG A 107 10.01 18.16 -23.97
CA ARG A 107 10.42 19.54 -23.65
C ARG A 107 9.24 20.42 -23.23
N LEU A 108 8.35 19.85 -22.42
CA LEU A 108 7.18 20.56 -21.96
C LEU A 108 7.59 21.73 -21.05
N PRO A 109 6.83 22.84 -21.08
CA PRO A 109 7.01 23.93 -20.11
C PRO A 109 6.95 23.41 -18.67
N SER A 110 7.74 24.02 -17.77
CA SER A 110 7.89 23.56 -16.39
C SER A 110 6.57 23.53 -15.63
N ASP A 111 5.65 24.46 -15.91
CA ASP A 111 4.31 24.55 -15.32
C ASP A 111 3.40 23.37 -15.72
N VAL A 112 3.51 22.89 -16.96
CA VAL A 112 2.79 21.68 -17.42
C VAL A 112 3.38 20.44 -16.74
N TRP A 113 4.70 20.41 -16.57
CA TRP A 113 5.38 19.29 -15.92
C TRP A 113 5.10 19.22 -14.42
N ASP A 114 5.02 20.36 -13.75
CA ASP A 114 4.55 20.42 -12.36
C ASP A 114 3.11 19.94 -12.22
N ALA A 115 2.24 20.17 -13.21
CA ALA A 115 0.88 19.65 -13.21
C ALA A 115 0.85 18.12 -13.40
N VAL A 116 1.69 17.58 -14.30
CA VAL A 116 1.83 16.14 -14.53
C VAL A 116 2.40 15.46 -13.29
N LEU A 117 3.48 15.97 -12.71
CA LEU A 117 4.11 15.42 -11.52
C LEU A 117 3.17 15.47 -10.31
N ARG A 118 2.35 16.53 -10.15
CA ARG A 118 1.31 16.58 -9.12
C ARG A 118 0.17 15.58 -9.33
N GLY A 119 -0.08 15.16 -10.57
CA GLY A 119 -1.09 14.16 -10.91
C GLY A 119 -0.58 12.73 -10.77
N VAL A 120 0.70 12.50 -11.04
CA VAL A 120 1.31 11.16 -11.07
C VAL A 120 2.03 10.82 -9.76
N LEU A 121 2.76 11.77 -9.16
CA LEU A 121 3.50 11.50 -7.93
C LEU A 121 2.70 11.94 -6.70
N PRO A 122 2.67 11.13 -5.63
CA PRO A 122 2.04 11.48 -4.37
C PRO A 122 2.90 12.45 -3.55
N LEU A 123 3.31 13.57 -4.13
CA LEU A 123 4.14 14.58 -3.43
C LEU A 123 3.32 15.56 -2.58
N GLN A 124 2.00 15.36 -2.41
CA GLN A 124 1.19 16.31 -1.65
C GLN A 124 1.35 16.25 -0.12
N ILE A 125 2.24 15.43 0.47
CA ILE A 125 2.31 15.27 1.94
C ILE A 125 3.73 15.45 2.54
N LEU A 126 4.68 16.12 1.87
CA LEU A 126 5.99 16.41 2.50
C LEU A 126 6.41 17.88 2.55
N VAL A 127 5.51 18.82 2.28
CA VAL A 127 5.80 20.26 2.44
C VAL A 127 4.70 20.93 3.28
N SER A 128 4.56 20.54 4.56
CA SER A 128 4.00 21.43 5.60
C SER A 128 4.36 21.03 7.04
N THR A 129 5.51 20.38 7.25
CA THR A 129 6.12 20.28 8.59
C THR A 129 7.63 20.38 8.45
N GLY A 130 8.16 21.59 8.66
CA GLY A 130 9.58 21.94 8.58
C GLY A 130 9.74 23.41 8.27
#